data_AF-A0AAN7MAL9-F1
#
_entry.id   AF-A0AAN7MAL9-F1
#
_cell.length_a   1.000
_cell.length_b   1.000
_cell.length_c   1.000
_cell.angle_alpha   90.00
_cell.angle_beta   90.00
_cell.angle_gamma   90.00
#
_symmetry.space_group_name_H-M   'P 1'
#
loop_
_entity.id
_entity.type
_entity.pdbx_description
1 polymer ?
#
loop_
_entity_poly.entity_id
_entity_poly.type
_entity_poly.pdbx_seq_one_letter_code
_entity_poly.pdbx_strand_id
1 'polypeptide(L)'
;MGYKSGGEASLIAEIVEAEENSTSKMQNLRVPPVITINNSSAYAIYELLYIRDVPFKPQEYFVKTRKCESDADARVVKICERLRDEDGHVIEHTRVSFLSLAVYIGY
;
A
#
# COMPACT_ATOMS: atom_id res chain seq x y z
N MET A 1 -8.66 -24.45 -5.80
CA MET A 1 -7.99 -24.91 -7.03
C MET A 1 -6.50 -24.84 -6.77
N GLY A 2 -5.82 -25.99 -6.61
CA GLY A 2 -4.44 -26.05 -6.09
C GLY A 2 -3.35 -25.93 -7.17
N TYR A 3 -2.12 -25.66 -6.72
CA TYR A 3 -0.88 -25.68 -7.50
C TYR A 3 -0.72 -27.01 -8.28
N LYS A 4 -0.25 -26.92 -9.52
CA LYS A 4 0.04 -28.06 -10.41
C LYS A 4 1.48 -27.99 -10.85
N SER A 5 2.27 -29.05 -10.66
CA SER A 5 3.72 -29.05 -10.91
C SER A 5 4.09 -29.65 -12.27
N GLY A 6 3.13 -30.24 -12.97
CA GLY A 6 3.35 -30.98 -14.22
C GLY A 6 3.92 -32.40 -14.03
N GLY A 7 4.16 -32.84 -12.80
CA GLY A 7 4.60 -34.22 -12.50
C GLY A 7 3.43 -35.17 -12.25
N GLU A 8 2.24 -34.62 -12.02
CA GLU A 8 1.02 -35.37 -11.69
C GLU A 8 0.28 -35.94 -12.89
N ALA A 9 0.43 -35.38 -14.08
CA ALA A 9 -0.21 -35.84 -15.31
C ALA A 9 0.46 -35.25 -16.55
N SER A 10 0.39 -35.97 -17.67
CA SER A 10 0.90 -35.55 -18.98
C SER A 10 -0.10 -35.81 -20.09
N LEU A 11 -0.17 -34.91 -21.07
CA LEU A 11 -0.94 -35.05 -22.30
C LEU A 11 -0.02 -35.60 -23.40
N ILE A 12 -0.46 -36.65 -24.10
CA ILE A 12 0.29 -37.27 -25.20
C ILE A 12 -0.48 -37.00 -26.48
N ALA A 13 0.17 -36.42 -27.50
CA ALA A 13 -0.45 -36.23 -28.80
C ALA A 13 -0.03 -37.32 -29.77
N GLU A 14 -0.99 -37.85 -30.52
CA GLU A 14 -0.76 -38.77 -31.63
C GLU A 14 -0.85 -37.99 -32.95
N ILE A 15 0.19 -38.09 -33.77
CA ILE A 15 0.28 -37.40 -35.05
C ILE A 15 0.20 -38.47 -36.14
N VAL A 16 -0.83 -38.40 -36.98
CA VAL A 16 -0.98 -39.25 -38.17
C VAL A 16 -0.62 -38.39 -39.37
N GLU A 17 0.52 -38.67 -39.99
CA GLU A 17 1.00 -37.95 -41.16
C GLU A 17 0.35 -38.54 -42.43
N ALA A 18 -0.44 -37.73 -43.14
CA ALA A 18 -0.97 -38.07 -44.46
C ALA A 18 -0.22 -37.25 -45.51
N GLU A 19 0.52 -37.92 -46.38
CA GLU A 19 1.37 -37.28 -47.37
C GLU A 19 0.61 -37.08 -48.69
N GLU A 20 -0.03 -35.91 -48.84
CA GLU A 20 -0.49 -35.41 -50.13
C GLU A 20 0.04 -33.97 -50.30
N ASN A 21 1.21 -33.83 -50.93
CA ASN A 21 1.83 -32.57 -51.39
C ASN A 21 2.63 -31.75 -50.36
N SER A 22 3.70 -32.35 -49.82
CA SER A 22 4.60 -31.72 -48.85
C SER A 22 5.83 -31.07 -49.53
N THR A 23 6.03 -29.77 -49.30
CA THR A 23 7.32 -29.12 -49.61
C THR A 23 8.41 -29.77 -48.76
N SER A 24 9.65 -29.85 -49.29
CA SER A 24 10.77 -30.72 -48.90
C SER A 24 11.35 -30.59 -47.47
N LYS A 25 10.53 -30.27 -46.47
CA LYS A 25 10.92 -29.94 -45.10
C LYS A 25 10.05 -30.60 -44.02
N MET A 26 9.25 -31.62 -44.37
CA MET A 26 8.56 -32.45 -43.36
C MET A 26 9.50 -33.54 -42.84
N GLN A 27 9.54 -33.70 -41.51
CA GLN A 27 10.28 -34.76 -40.82
C GLN A 27 9.31 -35.51 -39.91
N ASN A 28 9.32 -36.84 -40.01
CA ASN A 28 8.34 -37.66 -39.33
C ASN A 28 8.66 -37.80 -37.83
N LEU A 29 7.68 -37.50 -36.97
CA LEU A 29 7.81 -37.58 -35.52
C LEU A 29 7.66 -39.04 -35.04
N ARG A 30 8.78 -39.71 -34.72
CA ARG A 30 8.79 -41.11 -34.24
C ARG A 30 8.38 -41.28 -32.78
N VAL A 31 8.47 -40.23 -31.99
CA VAL A 31 8.13 -40.23 -30.56
C VAL A 31 7.00 -39.24 -30.36
N PRO A 32 5.88 -39.65 -29.73
CA PRO A 32 4.77 -38.73 -29.52
C PRO A 32 5.19 -37.62 -28.56
N PRO A 33 4.86 -36.36 -28.85
CA PRO A 33 5.16 -35.25 -27.94
C PRO A 33 4.38 -35.40 -26.63
N VAL A 34 5.06 -35.13 -25.52
CA VAL A 34 4.50 -35.17 -24.16
C VAL A 34 4.44 -33.75 -23.63
N ILE A 35 3.24 -33.31 -23.24
CA ILE A 35 2.97 -31.96 -22.73
C ILE A 35 2.58 -32.05 -21.26
N THR A 36 3.24 -31.27 -20.41
CA THR A 36 2.91 -31.13 -18.99
C THR A 36 2.53 -29.68 -18.68
N ILE A 37 1.59 -29.48 -17.76
CA ILE A 37 1.05 -28.15 -17.42
C ILE A 37 1.39 -27.86 -15.95
N ASN A 38 2.06 -26.73 -15.71
CA ASN A 38 2.35 -26.22 -14.37
C ASN A 38 1.57 -24.92 -14.12
N ASN A 39 0.81 -24.87 -13.03
CA ASN A 39 0.01 -23.71 -12.64
C ASN A 39 0.40 -23.22 -11.24
N SER A 40 0.59 -21.91 -11.12
CA SER A 40 0.74 -21.22 -9.84
C SER A 40 -0.58 -21.12 -9.06
N SER A 41 -0.51 -20.82 -7.77
CA SER A 41 -1.69 -20.51 -6.95
C SER A 41 -2.38 -19.24 -7.45
N ALA A 42 -3.72 -19.22 -7.37
CA ALA A 42 -4.50 -18.02 -7.64
C ALA A 42 -4.40 -17.01 -6.48
N TYR A 43 -4.38 -15.72 -6.81
CA TYR A 43 -4.45 -14.61 -5.86
C TYR A 43 -5.42 -13.54 -6.37
N ALA A 44 -5.96 -12.74 -5.47
CA ALA A 44 -6.81 -11.60 -5.81
C ALA A 44 -5.97 -10.31 -5.86
N ILE A 45 -6.18 -9.50 -6.89
CA ILE A 45 -5.55 -8.19 -7.03
C ILE A 45 -6.62 -7.13 -6.80
N TYR A 46 -6.30 -6.16 -5.94
CA TYR A 46 -7.13 -4.98 -5.71
C TYR A 46 -6.42 -3.76 -6.27
N GLU A 47 -7.17 -2.91 -6.97
CA GLU A 47 -6.69 -1.61 -7.41
C GLU A 47 -6.77 -0.63 -6.24
N LEU A 48 -5.61 -0.19 -5.76
CA LEU A 48 -5.51 0.73 -4.62
C LEU A 48 -5.33 2.16 -5.14
N LEU A 49 -6.21 3.07 -4.71
CA LEU A 49 -6.13 4.49 -4.99
C LEU A 49 -5.62 5.23 -3.76
N TYR A 50 -4.63 6.09 -3.96
CA TYR A 50 -4.12 6.96 -2.90
C TYR A 50 -5.12 8.08 -2.60
N ILE A 51 -5.48 8.24 -1.31
CA ILE A 51 -6.43 9.26 -0.86
C ILE A 51 -5.69 10.39 -0.13
N ARG A 52 -4.99 10.06 0.96
CA ARG A 52 -4.23 10.99 1.79
C ARG A 52 -3.35 10.26 2.80
N ASP A 53 -2.36 10.97 3.31
CA ASP A 53 -1.56 10.54 4.44
C ASP A 53 -2.33 10.68 5.76
N VAL A 54 -2.04 9.78 6.71
CA VAL A 54 -2.62 9.77 8.06
C VAL A 54 -1.50 9.60 9.09
N PRO A 55 -1.43 10.44 10.12
CA PRO A 55 -0.40 10.32 11.16
C PRO A 55 -0.61 9.06 12.01
N PHE A 56 0.46 8.31 12.27
CA PHE A 56 0.41 7.08 13.06
C PHE A 56 0.05 7.30 14.54
N LYS A 57 0.60 8.35 15.17
CA LYS A 57 0.37 8.67 16.59
C LYS A 57 0.35 10.19 16.83
N PRO A 58 -0.81 10.85 16.73
CA PRO A 58 -0.94 12.24 17.19
C PRO A 58 -0.72 12.32 18.70
N GLN A 59 0.05 13.31 19.16
CA GLN A 59 0.38 13.51 20.57
C GLN A 59 -0.01 14.93 21.00
N GLU A 60 -0.60 15.02 22.18
CA GLU A 60 -0.87 16.30 22.84
C GLU A 60 0.24 16.61 23.83
N TYR A 61 0.77 17.83 23.76
CA TYR A 61 1.83 18.30 24.64
C TYR A 61 1.29 19.32 25.63
N PHE A 62 1.62 19.13 26.91
CA PHE A 62 1.24 20.05 27.99
C PHE A 62 2.42 20.92 28.42
N VAL A 63 2.24 22.24 28.40
CA VAL A 63 3.25 23.23 28.82
C VAL A 63 2.65 24.16 29.87
N LYS A 64 3.23 24.15 31.08
CA LYS A 64 2.84 25.06 32.16
C LYS A 64 3.52 26.41 32.01
N THR A 65 2.72 27.46 31.83
CA THR A 65 3.18 28.86 31.75
C THR A 65 2.50 29.70 32.83
N ARG A 66 3.03 30.90 33.12
CA ARG A 66 2.42 31.83 34.11
C ARG A 66 1.22 32.58 33.54
N LYS A 67 1.33 33.03 32.29
CA LYS A 67 0.26 33.63 31.46
C LYS A 67 0.43 33.06 30.06
N CYS A 68 -0.67 32.82 29.36
CA CYS A 68 -0.66 32.17 28.07
C CYS A 68 -1.77 32.74 27.20
N GLU A 69 -1.43 33.05 25.94
CA GLU A 69 -2.32 33.59 24.89
C GLU A 69 -2.15 32.75 23.63
N SER A 70 -3.18 32.63 22.78
CA SER A 70 -3.26 31.57 21.74
C SER A 70 -2.26 31.79 20.62
N ASP A 71 -1.80 33.03 20.52
CA ASP A 71 -0.77 33.56 19.66
C ASP A 71 0.53 33.84 20.42
N ALA A 72 0.70 33.33 21.64
CA ALA A 72 1.94 33.50 22.40
C ALA A 72 3.17 32.97 21.63
N ASP A 73 4.28 33.69 21.82
CA ASP A 73 5.57 33.41 21.18
C ASP A 73 6.19 32.08 21.64
N ALA A 74 7.08 31.51 20.82
CA ALA A 74 7.83 30.28 21.08
C ALA A 74 8.49 30.26 22.46
N ARG A 75 8.95 31.42 22.95
CA ARG A 75 9.58 31.56 24.27
C ARG A 75 8.65 31.21 25.43
N VAL A 76 7.34 31.38 25.25
CA VAL A 76 6.31 31.11 26.26
C VAL A 76 5.76 29.70 26.10
N VAL A 77 5.31 29.33 24.89
CA VAL A 77 4.63 28.05 24.63
C VAL A 77 5.58 26.89 24.30
N LYS A 78 6.88 27.17 24.13
CA LYS A 78 7.93 26.19 23.85
C LYS A 78 7.58 25.33 22.63
N ILE A 79 7.53 24.02 22.81
CA ILE A 79 7.22 23.02 21.78
C ILE A 79 5.81 23.12 21.23
N CYS A 80 4.90 23.84 21.89
CA CYS A 80 3.53 24.04 21.43
C CYS A 80 3.40 25.29 20.55
N GLU A 81 4.49 25.80 19.97
CA GLU A 81 4.41 26.89 19.00
C GLU A 81 3.54 26.48 17.79
N ARG A 82 2.78 27.45 17.27
CA ARG A 82 1.94 27.28 16.08
C ARG A 82 2.77 26.88 14.85
N LEU A 83 2.19 26.08 13.98
CA LEU A 83 2.85 25.66 12.75
C LEU A 83 2.73 26.75 11.68
N ARG A 84 3.75 26.82 10.83
CA ARG A 84 3.79 27.68 9.66
C ARG A 84 3.99 26.83 8.41
N ASP A 85 3.40 27.25 7.30
CA ASP A 85 3.66 26.66 5.99
C ASP A 85 5.03 27.11 5.43
N GLU A 86 5.39 26.60 4.25
CA GLU A 86 6.66 26.94 3.59
C GLU A 86 6.76 28.43 3.20
N ASP A 87 5.62 29.08 2.98
CA ASP A 87 5.51 30.51 2.67
C ASP A 87 5.53 31.39 3.92
N GLY A 88 5.56 30.79 5.12
CA GLY A 88 5.62 31.46 6.42
C GLY A 88 4.27 31.90 6.98
N HIS A 89 3.15 31.56 6.33
CA HIS A 89 1.80 31.78 6.85
C HIS A 89 1.50 30.86 8.01
N VAL A 90 0.70 31.36 8.96
CA VAL A 90 0.29 30.60 10.13
C VAL A 90 -0.84 29.65 9.74
N ILE A 91 -0.64 28.35 10.00
CA ILE A 91 -1.67 27.33 9.75
C ILE A 91 -2.76 27.49 10.81
N GLU A 92 -3.99 27.75 10.37
CA GLU A 92 -5.14 27.87 11.25
C GLU A 92 -5.37 26.57 12.04
N HIS A 93 -5.98 26.68 13.23
CA HIS A 93 -6.21 25.55 14.14
C HIS A 93 -4.97 24.80 14.67
N THR A 94 -3.76 25.33 14.45
CA THR A 94 -2.53 24.85 15.11
C THR A 94 -2.14 25.68 16.34
N ARG A 95 -3.01 26.62 16.75
CA ARG A 95 -2.80 27.49 17.91
C ARG A 95 -2.97 26.72 19.22
N VAL A 96 -2.30 27.18 20.27
CA VAL A 96 -2.42 26.59 21.61
C VAL A 96 -3.80 26.89 22.19
N SER A 97 -4.47 25.85 22.69
CA SER A 97 -5.72 25.99 23.46
C SER A 97 -5.41 26.25 24.93
N PHE A 98 -6.06 27.27 25.53
CA PHE A 98 -5.99 27.49 26.98
C PHE A 98 -6.90 26.53 27.71
N LEU A 99 -6.30 25.48 28.27
CA LEU A 99 -6.93 24.76 29.36
C LEU A 99 -6.62 25.51 30.66
N SER A 100 -7.41 26.54 30.96
CA SER A 100 -7.47 27.08 32.32
C SER A 100 -8.05 25.99 33.23
N LEU A 101 -7.34 25.66 34.31
CA LEU A 101 -7.82 24.80 35.40
C LEU A 101 -9.17 25.26 36.01
N ALA A 102 -9.68 26.45 35.65
CA ALA A 102 -11.01 26.92 36.05
C ALA A 102 -12.17 26.11 35.45
N VAL A 103 -11.96 25.21 34.48
CA VAL A 103 -13.03 24.33 33.95
C VAL A 103 -13.12 22.99 34.72
N TYR A 104 -12.17 22.66 35.60
CA TYR A 104 -12.13 21.38 36.31
C TYR A 104 -12.54 21.41 37.79
N ILE A 105 -13.03 22.53 38.31
CA ILE A 105 -13.73 22.58 39.61
C ILE A 105 -15.08 23.25 39.41
N GLY A 106 -15.98 22.51 38.78
CA GLY A 106 -17.40 22.78 38.69
C GLY A 106 -18.17 21.52 39.10
N TYR A 107 -17.99 21.12 40.36
CA TYR A 107 -18.89 20.26 41.12
C TYR A 107 -19.26 20.98 42.40
#